data_AF-A0A534RFH9-F1
#
_entry.id   AF-A0A534RFH9-F1
#
_cell.length_a   1.000
_cell.length_b   1.000
_cell.length_c   1.000
_cell.angle_alpha   90.00
_cell.angle_beta   90.00
_cell.angle_gamma   90.00
#
_symmetry.space_group_name_H-M   'P 1'
#
loop_
_entity.id
_entity.type
_entity.pdbx_description
1 polymer ?
#
loop_
_entity_poly.entity_id
_entity_poly.type
_entity_poly.pdbx_seq_one_letter_code
_entity_poly.pdbx_strand_id
1 'polypeptide(L)'
;MRDRIPFGSILAAATLVAAATLVPVARATPADAPLFTTEDGGRTFVYRSRPGDHPSAVAGMFGIPPNDLPAFLAANGISDPTRVASGFVYHIPNAAARELSDRVGALERDNARLTRALGESSEQGEALTKQLQQARAVAAAAESRAARLANAERWWLGAQVLIVLLVLGLGTVVAIAVAALRRQRQAERFARTLAQELEEKRRIGLAERQESGRRILELESKLKELETKLGLRVVVGGRSG
;
A
#
# COMPACT_ATOMS: atom_id res chain seq x y z
N MET A 1 11.02 -25.67 -26.54
CA MET A 1 11.50 -26.94 -27.15
C MET A 1 10.98 -28.03 -26.21
N ARG A 2 9.81 -28.64 -26.38
CA ARG A 2 9.33 -29.49 -27.49
C ARG A 2 10.38 -30.53 -27.89
N ASP A 3 10.21 -31.76 -27.39
CA ASP A 3 10.57 -33.03 -28.03
C ASP A 3 9.80 -34.13 -27.30
N ARG A 4 8.78 -34.75 -27.91
CA ARG A 4 8.76 -35.80 -28.94
C ARG A 4 9.24 -37.17 -28.42
N ILE A 5 8.28 -38.09 -28.46
CA ILE A 5 8.34 -39.55 -28.26
C ILE A 5 9.28 -40.19 -29.31
N PRO A 6 9.82 -41.39 -29.05
CA PRO A 6 9.29 -42.60 -29.72
C PRO A 6 9.21 -43.82 -28.77
N PHE A 7 8.10 -44.56 -28.69
CA PHE A 7 7.71 -45.71 -29.54
C PHE A 7 8.75 -46.83 -29.63
N GLY A 8 8.34 -48.03 -29.20
CA GLY A 8 8.96 -49.31 -29.57
C GLY A 8 9.04 -50.33 -28.42
N SER A 9 8.03 -51.21 -28.32
CA SER A 9 8.17 -52.68 -28.50
C SER A 9 8.58 -53.41 -27.20
N ILE A 10 7.89 -54.48 -26.78
CA ILE A 10 8.17 -55.85 -27.19
C ILE A 10 7.07 -56.80 -26.67
N LEU A 11 6.64 -57.71 -27.56
CA LEU A 11 6.19 -59.12 -27.43
C LEU A 11 5.88 -59.69 -26.02
N ALA A 12 5.06 -60.72 -25.83
CA ALA A 12 4.13 -61.53 -26.60
C ALA A 12 3.69 -62.63 -25.62
N ALA A 13 2.43 -63.06 -25.64
CA ALA A 13 2.07 -64.40 -25.17
C ALA A 13 0.74 -64.79 -25.81
N ALA A 14 0.84 -65.60 -26.86
CA ALA A 14 -0.28 -66.28 -27.47
C ALA A 14 -0.70 -67.47 -26.60
N THR A 15 -2.00 -67.65 -26.40
CA THR A 15 -2.58 -68.97 -26.13
C THR A 15 -3.95 -69.05 -26.77
N LEU A 16 -4.17 -70.17 -27.44
CA LEU A 16 -5.14 -70.41 -28.51
C LEU A 16 -6.11 -71.46 -27.97
N VAL A 17 -7.41 -71.17 -27.84
CA VAL A 17 -8.44 -72.21 -27.60
C VAL A 17 -9.74 -71.89 -28.35
N ALA A 18 -9.95 -72.71 -29.38
CA ALA A 18 -11.16 -73.29 -29.98
C ALA A 18 -12.56 -72.64 -29.79
N ALA A 19 -13.09 -72.23 -30.94
CA ALA A 19 -14.43 -72.48 -31.49
C ALA A 19 -15.51 -73.12 -30.61
N ALA A 20 -16.62 -72.38 -30.43
CA ALA A 20 -17.98 -72.87 -30.64
C ALA A 20 -18.93 -71.68 -30.83
N THR A 21 -19.07 -71.23 -32.08
CA THR A 21 -20.12 -70.31 -32.51
C THR A 21 -21.47 -71.04 -32.47
N LEU A 22 -22.24 -70.84 -31.39
CA LEU A 22 -23.68 -71.04 -31.38
C LEU A 22 -24.33 -69.67 -31.54
N VAL A 23 -24.53 -69.27 -32.80
CA VAL A 23 -25.51 -68.23 -33.14
C VAL A 23 -26.87 -68.89 -32.95
N PRO A 24 -27.72 -68.49 -31.98
CA PRO A 24 -29.11 -68.80 -32.10
C PRO A 24 -29.60 -67.97 -33.29
N VAL A 25 -29.82 -68.62 -34.44
CA VAL A 25 -30.75 -68.12 -35.43
C VAL A 25 -32.12 -68.21 -34.76
N ALA A 26 -32.42 -67.22 -33.93
CA ALA A 26 -33.79 -66.92 -33.57
C ALA A 26 -34.48 -66.64 -34.90
N ARG A 27 -35.34 -67.57 -35.32
CA ARG A 27 -36.37 -67.25 -36.31
C ARG A 27 -37.01 -65.96 -35.82
N ALA A 28 -36.76 -64.87 -36.53
CA ALA A 28 -37.66 -63.74 -36.49
C ALA A 28 -39.00 -64.26 -37.02
N THR A 29 -39.84 -64.73 -36.11
CA THR A 29 -41.28 -64.48 -36.22
C THR A 29 -41.39 -63.00 -36.61
N PRO A 30 -42.20 -62.60 -37.61
CA PRO A 30 -42.45 -61.19 -37.83
C PRO A 30 -42.96 -60.66 -36.49
N ALA A 31 -42.10 -59.92 -35.80
CA ALA A 31 -42.46 -59.27 -34.57
C ALA A 31 -43.60 -58.35 -34.98
N ASP A 32 -44.79 -58.62 -34.46
CA ASP A 32 -45.91 -57.70 -34.49
C ASP A 32 -45.33 -56.30 -34.27
N ALA A 33 -45.52 -55.42 -35.24
CA ALA A 33 -45.05 -54.05 -35.14
C ALA A 33 -45.48 -53.51 -33.75
N PRO A 34 -44.60 -52.82 -33.01
CA PRO A 34 -44.93 -52.33 -31.68
C PRO A 34 -46.26 -51.58 -31.77
N LEU A 35 -47.21 -51.97 -30.94
CA LEU A 35 -48.56 -51.42 -30.96
C LEU A 35 -48.55 -49.89 -30.85
N PHE A 36 -47.57 -49.37 -30.11
CA PHE A 36 -47.35 -47.96 -29.88
C PHE A 36 -45.91 -47.59 -30.22
N THR A 37 -45.73 -46.55 -31.02
CA THR A 37 -44.44 -45.87 -31.20
C THR A 37 -44.58 -44.43 -30.76
N THR A 38 -43.47 -43.76 -30.45
CA THR A 38 -43.50 -42.36 -30.03
C THR A 38 -42.77 -41.51 -31.06
N GLU A 39 -43.42 -40.44 -31.51
CA GLU A 39 -42.89 -39.47 -32.46
C GLU A 39 -42.60 -38.13 -31.75
N ASP A 40 -41.94 -37.21 -32.46
CA ASP A 40 -41.63 -35.86 -31.99
C ASP A 40 -40.91 -35.82 -30.62
N GLY A 41 -40.00 -36.77 -30.41
CA GLY A 41 -39.20 -36.87 -29.19
C GLY A 41 -40.01 -37.19 -27.93
N GLY A 42 -41.20 -37.78 -28.05
CA GLY A 42 -42.03 -38.14 -26.88
C GLY A 42 -43.39 -37.47 -26.83
N ARG A 43 -43.64 -36.50 -27.71
CA ARG A 43 -44.81 -35.60 -27.65
C ARG A 43 -46.08 -36.21 -28.24
N THR A 44 -45.93 -37.18 -29.14
CA THR A 44 -47.05 -37.83 -29.81
C THR A 44 -46.87 -39.33 -29.74
N PHE A 45 -47.86 -40.04 -29.22
CA PHE A 45 -47.96 -41.48 -29.35
C PHE A 45 -48.64 -41.82 -30.68
N VAL A 46 -48.10 -42.81 -31.36
CA VAL A 46 -48.60 -43.35 -32.62
C VAL A 46 -49.12 -44.74 -32.36
N TYR A 47 -50.41 -44.95 -32.56
CA TYR A 47 -51.05 -46.25 -32.36
C TYR A 47 -51.60 -46.79 -33.67
N ARG A 48 -51.24 -48.03 -34.04
CA ARG A 48 -51.81 -48.70 -35.21
C ARG A 48 -52.97 -49.61 -34.77
N SER A 49 -54.16 -49.37 -35.32
CA SER A 49 -55.37 -50.12 -35.00
C SER A 49 -55.30 -51.57 -35.47
N ARG A 50 -55.83 -52.48 -34.66
CA ARG A 50 -55.99 -53.90 -35.01
C ARG A 50 -57.35 -54.16 -35.64
N PRO A 51 -57.51 -55.26 -36.40
CA PRO A 51 -58.82 -55.70 -36.85
C PRO A 51 -59.77 -55.88 -35.66
N GLY A 52 -60.87 -55.13 -35.64
CA GLY A 52 -61.86 -55.16 -34.56
C GLY A 52 -61.74 -54.03 -33.52
N ASP A 53 -60.72 -53.17 -33.58
CA ASP A 53 -60.67 -52.00 -32.69
C ASP A 53 -61.67 -50.92 -33.12
N HIS A 54 -62.34 -50.31 -32.14
CA HIS A 54 -63.26 -49.20 -32.37
C HIS A 54 -62.62 -47.91 -31.85
N PRO A 55 -62.83 -46.75 -32.49
CA PRO A 55 -62.17 -45.50 -32.09
C PRO A 55 -62.43 -45.09 -30.62
N SER A 56 -63.61 -45.41 -30.09
CA SER A 56 -63.97 -45.18 -28.69
C SER A 56 -63.20 -46.06 -27.70
N ALA A 57 -62.90 -47.31 -28.07
CA ALA A 57 -62.08 -48.21 -27.25
C ALA A 57 -60.61 -47.75 -27.22
N VAL A 58 -60.09 -47.30 -28.36
CA VAL A 58 -58.74 -46.73 -28.47
C VAL A 58 -58.64 -45.44 -27.64
N ALA A 59 -59.59 -44.53 -27.77
CA ALA A 59 -59.63 -43.30 -26.97
C ALA A 59 -59.64 -43.59 -25.44
N GLY A 60 -60.44 -44.58 -25.01
CA GLY A 60 -60.50 -45.00 -23.61
C GLY A 60 -59.17 -45.58 -23.09
N MET A 61 -58.42 -46.32 -23.92
CA MET A 61 -57.10 -46.86 -23.56
C MET A 61 -56.07 -45.75 -23.27
N PHE A 62 -56.24 -44.58 -23.87
CA PHE A 62 -55.41 -43.39 -23.62
C PHE A 62 -56.01 -42.41 -22.60
N GLY A 63 -57.06 -42.82 -21.90
CA GLY A 63 -57.69 -42.00 -20.85
C GLY A 63 -58.47 -40.80 -21.39
N ILE A 64 -58.82 -40.78 -22.68
CA ILE A 64 -59.62 -39.72 -23.27
C ILE A 64 -61.09 -39.92 -22.84
N PRO A 65 -61.70 -38.96 -22.13
CA PRO A 65 -63.07 -39.10 -21.67
C PRO A 65 -64.06 -39.06 -22.85
N PRO A 66 -65.27 -39.66 -22.71
CA PRO A 66 -66.26 -39.72 -23.78
C PRO A 66 -66.65 -38.36 -24.36
N ASN A 67 -66.59 -37.31 -23.54
CA ASN A 67 -66.91 -35.93 -23.92
C ASN A 67 -65.88 -35.34 -24.91
N ASP A 68 -64.63 -35.82 -24.87
CA ASP A 68 -63.52 -35.36 -25.73
C ASP A 68 -63.33 -36.27 -26.96
N LEU A 69 -64.12 -37.35 -27.08
CA LEU A 69 -64.07 -38.28 -28.20
C LEU A 69 -64.28 -37.59 -29.57
N PRO A 70 -65.22 -36.64 -29.75
CA PRO A 70 -65.37 -35.94 -31.03
C PRO A 70 -64.12 -35.13 -31.42
N ALA A 71 -63.46 -34.51 -30.43
CA ALA A 71 -62.23 -33.76 -30.65
C ALA A 71 -61.05 -34.69 -31.02
N PHE A 72 -60.97 -35.86 -30.38
CA PHE A 72 -59.99 -36.90 -30.71
C PHE A 72 -60.15 -37.43 -32.15
N LEU A 73 -61.39 -37.69 -32.57
CA LEU A 73 -61.69 -38.14 -33.94
C LEU A 73 -61.34 -37.07 -34.97
N ALA A 74 -61.71 -35.81 -34.71
CA ALA A 74 -61.39 -34.68 -35.58
C ALA A 74 -59.87 -34.46 -35.71
N ALA A 75 -59.11 -34.56 -34.62
CA ALA A 75 -57.65 -34.43 -34.62
C ALA A 75 -56.95 -35.52 -35.45
N ASN A 76 -57.58 -36.68 -35.61
CA ASN A 76 -57.11 -37.78 -36.44
C ASN A 76 -57.74 -37.80 -37.85
N GLY A 77 -58.54 -36.78 -38.21
CA GLY A 77 -59.19 -36.68 -39.53
C GLY A 77 -60.32 -37.68 -39.76
N ILE A 78 -60.87 -38.27 -38.70
CA ILE A 78 -61.93 -39.29 -38.79
C ILE A 78 -63.29 -38.59 -38.76
N SER A 79 -64.01 -38.63 -39.89
CA SER A 79 -65.35 -38.03 -40.02
C SER A 79 -66.50 -38.99 -39.65
N ASP A 80 -66.28 -40.30 -39.80
CA ASP A 80 -67.26 -41.33 -39.44
C ASP A 80 -66.56 -42.44 -38.63
N PRO A 81 -66.86 -42.57 -37.32
CA PRO A 81 -66.23 -43.55 -36.44
C PRO A 81 -66.56 -45.00 -36.80
N THR A 82 -67.61 -45.26 -37.58
CA THR A 82 -67.99 -46.61 -38.01
C THR A 82 -67.23 -47.09 -39.26
N ARG A 83 -66.49 -46.19 -39.93
CA ARG A 83 -65.80 -46.45 -41.20
C ARG A 83 -64.27 -46.51 -41.08
N VAL A 84 -63.73 -46.61 -39.87
CA VAL A 84 -62.27 -46.65 -39.68
C VAL A 84 -61.74 -48.03 -40.07
N ALA A 85 -60.89 -48.07 -41.10
CA ALA A 85 -60.28 -49.30 -41.59
C ALA A 85 -59.31 -49.91 -40.56
N SER A 86 -59.20 -51.23 -40.55
CA SER A 86 -58.15 -51.93 -39.79
C SER A 86 -56.76 -51.51 -40.26
N GLY A 87 -55.85 -51.22 -39.33
CA GLY A 87 -54.50 -50.74 -39.62
C GLY A 87 -54.38 -49.22 -39.71
N PHE A 88 -55.42 -48.47 -39.35
CA PHE A 88 -55.41 -47.01 -39.22
C PHE A 88 -54.40 -46.56 -38.15
N VAL A 89 -53.73 -45.44 -38.40
CA VAL A 89 -52.71 -44.90 -37.51
C VAL A 89 -53.27 -43.68 -36.77
N TYR A 90 -53.41 -43.79 -35.46
CA TYR A 90 -53.83 -42.70 -34.58
C TYR A 90 -52.61 -41.94 -34.06
N HIS A 91 -52.68 -40.61 -34.13
CA HIS A 91 -51.76 -39.69 -33.48
C HIS A 91 -52.42 -39.17 -32.19
N ILE A 92 -51.85 -39.52 -31.04
CA ILE A 92 -52.37 -39.19 -29.72
C ILE A 92 -51.39 -38.23 -29.02
N PRO A 93 -51.80 -37.00 -28.68
CA PRO A 93 -50.97 -36.08 -27.93
C PRO A 93 -50.65 -36.60 -26.53
N ASN A 94 -49.38 -36.53 -26.13
CA ASN A 94 -48.94 -36.88 -24.78
C ASN A 94 -49.03 -35.66 -23.84
N ALA A 95 -50.09 -35.59 -23.03
CA ALA A 95 -50.30 -34.50 -22.08
C ALA A 95 -49.16 -34.39 -21.04
N ALA A 96 -48.65 -35.52 -20.55
CA ALA A 96 -47.56 -35.55 -19.57
C ALA A 96 -46.23 -35.00 -20.14
N ALA A 97 -45.94 -35.26 -21.43
CA ALA A 97 -44.77 -34.69 -22.09
C ALA A 97 -44.86 -33.17 -22.28
N ARG A 98 -46.08 -32.63 -22.49
CA ARG A 98 -46.31 -31.17 -22.55
C ARG A 98 -46.10 -30.54 -21.18
N GLU A 99 -46.71 -31.09 -20.14
CA GLU A 99 -46.53 -30.60 -18.76
C GLU A 99 -45.05 -30.62 -18.34
N LEU A 100 -44.33 -31.70 -18.66
CA LEU A 100 -42.90 -31.79 -18.40
C LEU A 100 -42.13 -30.72 -19.17
N SER A 101 -42.43 -30.50 -20.44
CA SER A 101 -41.80 -29.44 -21.25
C SER A 101 -42.04 -28.06 -20.67
N ASP A 102 -43.27 -27.77 -20.24
CA ASP A 102 -43.65 -26.49 -19.62
C ASP A 102 -42.93 -26.28 -18.28
N ARG A 103 -42.81 -27.35 -17.48
CA ARG A 103 -42.09 -27.33 -16.20
C ARG A 103 -40.59 -27.15 -16.39
N VAL A 104 -39.99 -27.80 -17.38
CA VAL A 104 -38.59 -27.58 -17.76
C VAL A 104 -38.38 -26.13 -18.20
N GLY A 105 -39.25 -25.59 -19.05
CA GLY A 105 -39.19 -24.18 -19.45
C GLY A 105 -39.41 -23.19 -18.29
N ALA A 106 -40.21 -23.56 -17.28
CA ALA A 106 -40.32 -22.77 -16.05
C ALA A 106 -39.02 -22.81 -15.23
N LEU A 107 -38.44 -23.99 -15.04
CA LEU A 107 -37.17 -24.17 -14.31
C LEU A 107 -35.99 -23.49 -15.01
N GLU A 108 -35.94 -23.50 -16.34
CA GLU A 108 -34.93 -22.77 -17.11
C GLU A 108 -35.05 -21.26 -16.91
N ARG A 109 -36.28 -20.72 -16.90
CA ARG A 109 -36.52 -19.31 -16.58
C ARG A 109 -36.13 -18.97 -15.14
N ASP A 110 -36.41 -19.85 -14.19
CA ASP A 110 -36.00 -19.67 -12.79
C ASP A 110 -34.48 -19.71 -12.65
N ASN A 111 -33.80 -20.67 -13.27
CA ASN A 111 -32.35 -20.71 -13.31
C ASN A 111 -31.77 -19.43 -13.92
N ALA A 112 -32.30 -18.96 -15.06
CA ALA A 112 -31.84 -17.72 -15.68
C ALA A 112 -32.03 -16.50 -14.76
N ARG A 113 -33.12 -16.45 -14.00
CA ARG A 113 -33.35 -15.40 -12.98
C ARG A 113 -32.33 -15.47 -11.85
N LEU A 114 -32.08 -16.67 -11.32
CA LEU A 114 -31.10 -16.89 -10.25
C LEU A 114 -29.68 -16.52 -10.69
N THR A 115 -29.29 -16.88 -11.92
CA THR A 115 -27.97 -16.52 -12.47
C THR A 115 -27.80 -15.00 -12.56
N ARG A 116 -28.84 -14.25 -12.96
CA ARG A 116 -28.80 -12.78 -12.97
C ARG A 116 -28.68 -12.21 -11.56
N ALA A 117 -29.48 -12.69 -10.61
CA ALA A 117 -29.42 -12.23 -9.22
C ALA A 117 -28.05 -12.51 -8.56
N LEU A 118 -27.43 -13.66 -8.87
CA LEU A 118 -26.07 -13.98 -8.46
C LEU A 118 -25.04 -13.00 -9.03
N GLY A 119 -25.18 -12.63 -10.31
CA GLY A 119 -24.36 -11.60 -10.95
C GLY A 119 -24.49 -10.25 -10.25
N GLU A 120 -25.72 -9.79 -10.03
CA GLU A 120 -26.01 -8.52 -9.34
C GLU A 120 -25.43 -8.49 -7.91
N SER A 121 -25.54 -9.59 -7.16
CA SER A 121 -24.97 -9.70 -5.81
C SER A 121 -23.44 -9.64 -5.83
N SER A 122 -22.79 -10.28 -6.81
CA SER A 122 -21.34 -10.20 -6.99
C SER A 122 -20.89 -8.77 -7.29
N GLU A 123 -21.60 -8.08 -8.19
CA GLU A 123 -21.31 -6.68 -8.53
C GLU A 123 -21.48 -5.75 -7.31
N GLN A 124 -22.52 -5.97 -6.49
CA GLN A 124 -22.70 -5.23 -5.25
C GLN A 124 -21.55 -5.47 -4.27
N GLY A 125 -21.09 -6.72 -4.13
CA GLY A 125 -19.91 -7.05 -3.32
C GLY A 125 -18.64 -6.35 -3.80
N GLU A 126 -18.40 -6.33 -5.11
CA GLU A 126 -17.29 -5.59 -5.71
C GLU A 126 -17.40 -4.07 -5.51
N ALA A 127 -18.60 -3.51 -5.58
CA ALA A 127 -18.83 -2.09 -5.33
C ALA A 127 -18.55 -1.73 -3.87
N LEU A 128 -19.03 -2.53 -2.92
CA LEU A 128 -18.76 -2.36 -1.48
C LEU A 128 -17.28 -2.46 -1.16
N THR A 129 -16.57 -3.44 -1.73
CA THR A 129 -15.12 -3.58 -1.52
C THR A 129 -14.35 -2.40 -2.10
N LYS A 130 -14.72 -1.91 -3.29
CA LYS A 130 -14.15 -0.67 -3.86
C LYS A 130 -14.41 0.55 -2.97
N GLN A 131 -15.62 0.70 -2.44
CA GLN A 131 -15.95 1.78 -1.50
C GLN A 131 -15.12 1.71 -0.21
N LEU A 132 -14.96 0.52 0.37
CA LEU A 132 -14.11 0.32 1.55
C LEU A 132 -12.64 0.64 1.26
N GLN A 133 -12.13 0.24 0.09
CA GLN A 133 -10.77 0.59 -0.32
C GLN A 133 -10.60 2.11 -0.50
N GLN A 134 -11.56 2.79 -1.11
CA GLN A 134 -11.56 4.23 -1.25
C GLN A 134 -11.60 4.94 0.12
N ALA A 135 -12.47 4.49 1.04
CA ALA A 135 -12.55 5.04 2.38
C ALA A 135 -11.22 4.87 3.16
N ARG A 136 -10.59 3.68 3.06
CA ARG A 136 -9.27 3.42 3.65
C ARG A 136 -8.17 4.29 3.03
N ALA A 137 -8.19 4.51 1.72
CA ALA A 137 -7.23 5.38 1.05
C ALA A 137 -7.35 6.83 1.52
N VAL A 138 -8.58 7.33 1.71
CA VAL A 138 -8.84 8.67 2.25
C VAL A 138 -8.36 8.77 3.70
N ALA A 139 -8.63 7.76 4.53
CA ALA A 139 -8.15 7.72 5.92
C ALA A 139 -6.61 7.74 5.99
N ALA A 140 -5.93 6.91 5.19
CA ALA A 140 -4.47 6.89 5.11
C ALA A 140 -3.89 8.23 4.62
N ALA A 141 -4.56 8.89 3.67
CA ALA A 141 -4.17 10.23 3.22
C ALA A 141 -4.32 11.26 4.35
N ALA A 142 -5.38 11.19 5.16
CA ALA A 142 -5.56 12.07 6.33
C ALA A 142 -4.48 11.84 7.40
N GLU A 143 -4.17 10.59 7.71
CA GLU A 143 -3.10 10.23 8.66
C GLU A 143 -1.73 10.75 8.19
N SER A 144 -1.41 10.59 6.90
CA SER A 144 -0.15 11.09 6.35
C SER A 144 -0.03 12.62 6.42
N ARG A 145 -1.14 13.35 6.24
CA ARG A 145 -1.19 14.81 6.40
C ARG A 145 -0.95 15.20 7.87
N ALA A 146 -1.60 14.51 8.81
CA ALA A 146 -1.39 14.73 10.24
C ALA A 146 0.07 14.45 10.66
N ALA A 147 0.67 13.37 10.16
CA ALA A 147 2.08 13.04 10.43
C ALA A 147 3.05 14.10 9.88
N ARG A 148 2.79 14.66 8.69
CA ARG A 148 3.58 15.77 8.13
C ARG A 148 3.52 17.01 9.00
N LEU A 149 2.32 17.37 9.49
CA LEU A 149 2.15 18.52 10.37
C LEU A 149 2.86 18.31 11.72
N ALA A 150 2.74 17.13 12.32
CA ALA A 150 3.43 16.81 13.58
C ALA A 150 4.96 16.86 13.43
N ASN A 151 5.50 16.38 12.30
CA ASN A 151 6.94 16.47 12.03
C ASN A 151 7.38 17.91 11.76
N ALA A 152 6.58 18.70 11.04
CA ALA A 152 6.86 20.11 10.79
C ALA A 152 6.89 20.91 12.10
N GLU A 153 5.96 20.66 13.01
CA GLU A 153 5.91 21.29 14.33
C GLU A 153 7.14 20.95 15.17
N ARG A 154 7.54 19.67 15.21
CA ARG A 154 8.78 19.25 15.90
C ARG A 154 10.02 19.94 15.34
N TRP A 155 10.12 20.04 14.01
CA TRP A 155 11.25 20.70 13.38
C TRP A 155 11.25 22.21 13.63
N TRP A 156 10.07 22.84 13.64
CA TRP A 156 9.91 24.25 13.98
C TRP A 156 10.34 24.55 15.43
N LEU A 157 9.91 23.73 16.38
CA LEU A 157 10.35 23.85 17.78
C LEU A 157 11.87 23.64 17.92
N GLY A 158 12.43 22.63 17.23
CA GLY A 158 13.87 22.41 17.19
C GLY A 158 14.65 23.59 16.59
N ALA A 159 14.14 24.15 15.49
CA ALA A 159 14.71 25.34 14.86
C ALA A 159 14.66 26.56 15.80
N GLN A 160 13.55 26.76 16.51
CA GLN A 160 13.41 27.87 17.46
C GLN A 160 14.40 27.75 18.62
N VAL A 161 14.58 26.55 19.19
CA VAL A 161 15.59 26.29 20.23
C VAL A 161 17.00 26.53 19.69
N LEU A 162 17.30 26.06 18.47
CA LEU A 162 18.60 26.27 17.83
C LEU A 162 18.89 27.78 17.63
N ILE A 163 17.90 28.56 17.19
CA ILE A 163 18.02 30.01 17.02
C ILE A 163 18.32 30.67 18.36
N VAL A 164 17.59 30.32 19.43
CA VAL A 164 17.84 30.86 20.77
C VAL A 164 19.26 30.53 21.24
N LEU A 165 19.72 29.29 21.05
CA LEU A 165 21.09 28.88 21.38
C LEU A 165 22.14 29.65 20.57
N LEU A 166 21.90 29.87 19.28
CA LEU A 166 22.79 30.68 18.42
C LEU A 166 22.86 32.13 18.90
N VAL A 167 21.72 32.74 19.24
CA VAL A 167 21.68 34.11 19.77
C VAL A 167 22.43 34.21 21.10
N LEU A 168 22.24 33.24 22.00
CA LEU A 168 22.97 33.18 23.27
C LEU A 168 24.47 33.00 23.03
N GLY A 169 24.88 32.09 22.15
CA GLY A 169 26.28 31.87 21.79
C GLY A 169 26.93 33.09 21.14
N LEU A 170 26.23 33.79 20.25
CA LEU A 170 26.74 35.01 19.64
C LEU A 170 26.85 36.13 20.67
N GLY A 171 25.88 36.22 21.60
CA GLY A 171 25.93 37.13 22.74
C GLY A 171 27.15 36.89 23.65
N THR A 172 27.50 35.64 23.95
CA THR A 172 28.69 35.33 24.75
C THR A 172 29.98 35.69 24.03
N VAL A 173 30.08 35.41 22.73
CA VAL A 173 31.25 35.80 21.91
C VAL A 173 31.43 37.32 21.89
N VAL A 174 30.35 38.07 21.67
CA VAL A 174 30.37 39.55 21.71
C VAL A 174 30.78 40.06 23.08
N ALA A 175 30.23 39.48 24.16
CA ALA A 175 30.57 39.86 25.52
C ALA A 175 32.08 39.64 25.83
N ILE A 176 32.63 38.50 25.40
CA ILE A 176 34.05 38.18 25.55
C ILE A 176 34.92 39.17 24.75
N ALA A 177 34.55 39.47 23.50
CA ALA A 177 35.28 40.43 22.68
C ALA A 177 35.30 41.84 23.30
N VAL A 178 34.15 42.31 23.81
CA VAL A 178 34.06 43.60 24.51
C VAL A 178 34.88 43.60 25.79
N ALA A 179 34.87 42.51 26.57
CA ALA A 179 35.67 42.39 27.78
C ALA A 179 37.18 42.44 27.47
N ALA A 180 37.64 41.79 26.39
CA ALA A 180 39.02 41.83 25.95
C ALA A 180 39.46 43.24 25.55
N LEU A 181 38.64 43.97 24.78
CA LEU A 181 38.91 45.36 24.41
C LEU A 181 38.97 46.29 25.65
N ARG A 182 38.06 46.09 26.61
CA ARG A 182 38.07 46.88 27.86
C ARG A 182 39.36 46.66 28.65
N ARG A 183 39.83 45.41 28.76
CA ARG A 183 41.09 45.07 29.43
C ARG A 183 42.30 45.71 28.74
N GLN A 184 42.33 45.71 27.40
CA GLN A 184 43.40 46.39 26.65
C GLN A 184 43.44 47.90 26.93
N ARG A 185 42.28 48.57 26.90
CA ARG A 185 42.18 50.01 27.22
C ARG A 185 42.59 50.33 28.67
N GLN A 186 42.31 49.44 29.62
CA GLN A 186 42.76 49.60 31.00
C GLN A 186 44.29 49.45 31.10
N ALA A 187 44.87 48.44 30.45
CA ALA A 187 46.31 48.22 30.42
C ALA A 187 47.08 49.43 29.86
N GLU A 188 46.58 50.08 28.81
CA GLU A 188 47.19 51.29 28.27
C GLU A 188 47.21 52.45 29.29
N ARG A 189 46.15 52.61 30.09
CA ARG A 189 46.12 53.67 31.13
C ARG A 189 47.13 53.38 32.23
N PHE A 190 47.19 52.14 32.72
CA PHE A 190 48.17 51.74 33.73
C PHE A 190 49.61 51.88 33.22
N ALA A 191 49.87 51.57 31.95
CA ALA A 191 51.19 51.75 31.35
C ALA A 191 51.60 53.23 31.32
N ARG A 192 50.68 54.14 31.00
CA ARG A 192 50.95 55.59 30.99
C ARG A 192 51.21 56.14 32.39
N THR A 193 50.44 55.74 33.39
CA THR A 193 50.68 56.19 34.77
C THR A 193 52.02 55.70 35.30
N LEU A 194 52.38 54.44 35.04
CA LEU A 194 53.70 53.91 35.41
C LEU A 194 54.84 54.63 34.68
N ALA A 195 54.64 54.97 33.40
CA ALA A 195 55.64 55.75 32.65
C ALA A 195 55.84 57.15 33.27
N GLN A 196 54.75 57.82 33.67
CA GLN A 196 54.81 59.11 34.34
C GLN A 196 55.52 59.01 35.70
N GLU A 197 55.17 58.03 36.53
CA GLU A 197 55.84 57.82 37.82
C GLU A 197 57.33 57.51 37.66
N LEU A 198 57.71 56.71 36.66
CA LEU A 198 59.12 56.42 36.38
C LEU A 198 59.87 57.67 35.92
N GLU A 199 59.25 58.51 35.09
CA GLU A 199 59.86 59.75 34.63
C GLU A 199 59.99 60.77 35.77
N GLU A 200 58.98 60.87 36.63
CA GLU A 200 59.01 61.71 37.83
C GLU A 200 60.11 61.25 38.81
N LYS A 201 60.20 59.94 39.09
CA LYS A 201 61.28 59.39 39.93
C LYS A 201 62.66 59.61 39.32
N ARG A 202 62.81 59.51 38.00
CA ARG A 202 64.07 59.84 37.31
C ARG A 202 64.42 61.31 37.48
N ARG A 203 63.46 62.22 37.34
CA ARG A 203 63.69 63.66 37.52
C ARG A 203 64.09 63.99 38.96
N ILE A 204 63.40 63.42 39.94
CA ILE A 204 63.74 63.59 41.37
C ILE A 204 65.16 63.08 41.64
N GLY A 205 65.50 61.88 41.18
CA GLY A 205 66.85 61.32 41.37
C GLY A 205 67.95 62.13 40.68
N LEU A 206 67.68 62.73 39.51
CA LEU A 206 68.60 63.66 38.85
C LEU A 206 68.74 64.97 39.65
N ALA A 207 67.64 65.52 40.18
CA ALA A 207 67.67 66.72 41.01
C ALA A 207 68.45 66.48 42.31
N GLU A 208 68.23 65.35 42.98
CA GLU A 208 68.95 64.97 44.21
C GLU A 208 70.45 64.81 43.96
N ARG A 209 70.85 64.28 42.79
CA ARG A 209 72.26 64.23 42.36
C ARG A 209 72.84 65.62 42.10
N GLN A 210 72.07 66.53 41.50
CA GLN A 210 72.49 67.92 41.29
C GLN A 210 72.64 68.67 42.61
N GLU A 211 71.70 68.51 43.55
CA GLU A 211 71.79 69.08 44.89
C GLU A 211 72.99 68.53 45.65
N SER A 212 73.22 67.22 45.60
CA SER A 212 74.40 66.59 46.20
C SER A 212 75.69 67.14 45.59
N GLY A 213 75.76 67.29 44.27
CA GLY A 213 76.90 67.92 43.60
C GLY A 213 77.13 69.37 44.01
N ARG A 214 76.06 70.17 44.13
CA ARG A 214 76.15 71.54 44.65
C ARG A 214 76.64 71.60 46.10
N ARG A 215 76.13 70.72 46.97
CA ARG A 215 76.58 70.62 48.37
C ARG A 215 78.06 70.25 48.46
N ILE A 216 78.55 69.34 47.61
CA ILE A 216 79.97 68.98 47.55
C ILE A 216 80.82 70.19 47.14
N LEU A 217 80.45 70.92 46.08
CA LEU A 217 81.18 72.12 45.65
C LEU A 217 81.17 73.21 46.72
N GLU A 218 80.04 73.39 47.43
CA GLU A 218 79.95 74.33 48.55
C GLU A 218 80.90 73.92 49.69
N LEU A 219 80.93 72.63 50.04
CA LEU A 219 81.87 72.10 51.04
C LEU A 219 83.33 72.30 50.61
N GLU A 220 83.68 72.07 49.35
CA GLU A 220 85.02 72.36 48.83
C GLU A 220 85.39 73.84 48.90
N SER A 221 84.45 74.74 48.58
CA SER A 221 84.67 76.19 48.67
C SER A 221 84.92 76.65 50.11
N LYS A 222 84.15 76.12 51.07
CA LYS A 222 84.33 76.37 52.51
C LYS A 222 85.66 75.81 53.00
N LEU A 223 86.06 74.62 52.53
CA LEU A 223 87.38 74.05 52.83
C LEU A 223 88.51 74.94 52.31
N LYS A 224 88.43 75.42 51.06
CA LYS A 224 89.42 76.35 50.50
C LYS A 224 89.47 77.67 51.27
N GLU A 225 88.33 78.24 51.66
CA GLU A 225 88.29 79.46 52.46
C GLU A 225 88.98 79.26 53.82
N LEU A 226 88.69 78.15 54.49
CA LEU A 226 89.35 77.76 55.74
C LEU A 226 90.84 77.54 55.55
N GLU A 227 91.27 76.89 54.46
CA GLU A 227 92.68 76.70 54.11
C GLU A 227 93.39 78.04 53.87
N THR A 228 92.79 78.98 53.14
CA THR A 228 93.36 80.34 53.00
C THR A 228 93.46 81.08 54.33
N LYS A 229 92.45 80.99 55.19
CA LYS A 229 92.48 81.62 56.53
C LYS A 229 93.54 80.99 57.44
N LEU A 230 93.76 79.68 57.35
CA LEU A 230 94.77 78.96 58.11
C LEU A 230 96.18 79.16 57.52
N GLY A 231 96.33 79.20 56.20
CA GLY A 231 97.58 79.53 55.51
C GLY A 231 98.05 80.94 55.80
N LEU A 232 97.13 81.91 55.93
CA LEU A 232 97.44 83.27 56.37
C LEU A 232 97.92 83.32 57.83
N ARG A 233 97.48 82.38 58.69
CA ARG A 233 97.95 82.27 60.08
C ARG A 233 99.29 81.57 60.23
N VAL A 234 99.63 80.61 59.37
CA VAL A 234 100.93 79.93 59.42
C VAL A 234 102.07 80.84 58.95
N VAL A 235 101.82 81.80 58.04
CA VAL A 235 102.84 82.76 57.55
C VAL A 235 103.13 83.90 58.55
N VAL A 236 102.26 84.15 59.54
CA VAL A 236 102.40 85.28 60.49
C VAL A 236 102.91 84.85 61.88
N GLY A 237 103.07 83.55 62.14
CA GLY A 237 103.52 83.02 63.45
C GLY A 237 105.03 82.79 63.62
N GLY A 238 105.87 83.19 62.65
CA GLY A 238 107.30 82.85 62.63
C GLY A 238 108.26 84.05 62.63
N ARG A 239 108.25 84.91 63.66
CA ARG A 239 109.42 85.78 63.96
C ARG A 239 109.40 86.37 65.37
N SER A 240 110.53 86.16 66.05
CA SER A 240 111.14 86.89 67.17
C SER A 240 110.49 86.87 68.56
N GLY A 241 111.31 86.50 69.55
CA GLY A 241 111.19 86.93 70.95
C GLY A 241 111.40 85.80 71.93
#